data_AF-C6PVC3-F1
#
_entry.id   AF-C6PVC3-F1
#
_cell.length_a   1.000
_cell.length_b   1.000
_cell.length_c   1.000
_cell.angle_alpha   90.00
_cell.angle_beta   90.00
_cell.angle_gamma   90.00
#
_symmetry.space_group_name_H-M   'P 1'
#
loop_
_entity.id
_entity.type
_entity.pdbx_description
1 polymer ?
#
loop_
_entity_poly.entity_id
_entity_poly.type
_entity_poly.pdbx_seq_one_letter_code
_entity_poly.pdbx_strand_id
1 'polypeptide(L)'
;MDQYNLKKLLLLIFTGIVLAIVLSIFVLEIGEISNKFGKSIPKFFIKSSDVVFNKENVKIKVYITKENKVQEIPLEEYIKGVVASEVPAEFSLEALKAQAVAARTFALAHMESFGGHKYKSNTGADVSDTTQCQVFMNKEDRFKTWEVNKREEYWSKISKAVEETSGE
;
A
#
# COMPACT_ATOMS: atom_id res chain seq x y z
N MET A 1 52.80 1.94 25.80
CA MET A 1 51.93 1.53 24.68
C MET A 1 52.83 0.95 23.60
N ASP A 2 52.69 -0.34 23.31
CA ASP A 2 53.66 -1.04 22.45
C ASP A 2 53.59 -0.55 20.99
N GLN A 3 54.74 -0.52 20.32
CA GLN A 3 54.90 -0.06 18.93
C GLN A 3 53.91 -0.74 17.96
N TYR A 4 53.52 -1.98 18.25
CA TYR A 4 52.53 -2.73 17.49
C TYR A 4 51.10 -2.17 17.64
N ASN A 5 50.71 -1.79 18.85
CA ASN A 5 49.39 -1.22 19.13
C ASN A 5 49.26 0.21 18.57
N LEU A 6 50.37 0.96 18.53
CA LEU A 6 50.41 2.28 17.89
C LEU A 6 50.22 2.19 16.37
N LYS A 7 50.88 1.25 15.69
CA LYS A 7 50.71 1.02 14.24
C LYS A 7 49.30 0.56 13.88
N LYS A 8 48.68 -0.31 14.68
CA LYS A 8 47.28 -0.72 14.50
C LYS A 8 46.30 0.43 14.66
N LEU A 9 46.52 1.30 15.64
CA LEU A 9 45.70 2.49 15.85
C LEU A 9 45.78 3.44 14.65
N LEU A 10 46.99 3.69 14.13
CA LEU A 10 47.19 4.51 12.93
C LEU A 10 46.52 3.91 11.68
N LEU A 11 46.59 2.59 11.50
CA LEU A 11 45.91 1.89 10.41
C LEU A 11 44.39 2.05 10.50
N LEU A 12 43.81 1.90 11.69
CA LEU A 12 42.36 2.04 11.91
C LEU A 12 41.88 3.47 11.61
N ILE A 13 42.62 4.49 12.06
CA ILE A 13 42.30 5.89 11.77
C ILE A 13 42.34 6.14 10.26
N PHE A 14 43.36 5.62 9.57
CA PHE A 14 43.48 5.76 8.12
C PHE A 14 42.31 5.10 7.38
N THR A 15 41.92 3.88 7.77
CA THR A 15 40.76 3.20 7.18
C THR A 15 39.44 3.96 7.40
N GLY A 16 39.26 4.56 8.58
CA GLY A 16 38.07 5.36 8.88
C GLY A 16 37.98 6.64 8.05
N ILE A 17 39.11 7.30 7.80
CA ILE A 17 39.17 8.51 6.96
C ILE A 17 38.82 8.17 5.50
N VAL A 18 39.37 7.07 4.97
CA VAL A 18 39.06 6.61 3.61
C VAL A 18 37.57 6.30 3.46
N LEU A 19 36.96 5.62 4.44
CA LEU A 19 35.53 5.33 4.45
C LEU A 19 34.67 6.61 4.43
N ALA A 20 35.02 7.61 5.24
CA ALA A 20 34.31 8.88 5.30
C ALA A 20 34.36 9.66 3.98
N ILE A 21 35.49 9.60 3.27
CA ILE A 21 35.65 10.25 1.95
C ILE A 21 34.77 9.54 0.91
N VAL A 22 34.76 8.20 0.88
CA VAL A 22 33.95 7.41 -0.05
C VAL A 22 32.46 7.69 0.15
N LEU A 23 31.99 7.72 1.42
CA LEU A 23 30.59 8.04 1.74
C LEU A 23 30.21 9.46 1.29
N SER A 24 31.12 10.41 1.41
CA SER A 24 30.86 11.81 1.01
C SER A 24 30.70 11.96 -0.51
N ILE A 25 31.48 11.22 -1.30
CA ILE A 25 31.37 11.19 -2.76
C ILE A 25 30.03 10.56 -3.17
N PHE A 26 29.61 9.49 -2.49
CA PHE A 26 28.34 8.80 -2.76
C PHE A 26 27.11 9.70 -2.52
N VAL A 27 27.15 10.56 -1.50
CA VAL A 27 26.08 11.52 -1.22
C VAL A 27 25.94 12.57 -2.33
N LEU A 28 27.04 13.01 -2.95
CA LEU A 28 27.00 13.98 -4.05
C LEU A 28 26.37 13.38 -5.32
N GLU A 29 26.64 12.10 -5.60
CA GLU A 29 26.08 11.39 -6.77
C GLU A 29 24.57 11.17 -6.64
N ILE A 30 24.07 10.92 -5.42
CA ILE A 30 22.62 10.88 -5.12
C ILE A 30 21.95 12.25 -5.37
N GLY A 31 22.67 13.35 -5.10
CA GLY A 31 22.16 14.71 -5.31
C GLY A 31 21.88 15.05 -6.77
N GLU A 32 22.73 14.61 -7.71
CA GLU A 32 22.50 14.80 -9.15
C GLU A 32 21.37 13.93 -9.70
N ILE A 33 21.23 12.69 -9.20
CA ILE A 33 20.14 11.77 -9.57
C ILE A 33 18.78 12.36 -9.14
N SER A 34 18.70 12.95 -7.94
CA SER A 34 17.50 13.64 -7.45
C SER A 34 17.11 14.82 -8.36
N ASN A 35 18.08 15.66 -8.76
CA ASN A 35 17.85 16.81 -9.62
C ASN A 35 17.40 16.44 -11.05
N LYS A 36 17.82 15.27 -11.57
CA LYS A 36 17.32 14.74 -12.85
C LYS A 36 15.90 14.19 -12.74
N PHE A 37 15.54 13.57 -11.61
CA PHE A 37 14.22 12.97 -11.41
C PHE A 37 13.09 14.01 -11.26
N GLY A 38 13.40 15.20 -10.72
CA GLY A 38 12.43 16.28 -10.54
C GLY A 38 11.88 16.92 -11.83
N LYS A 39 12.50 16.67 -12.99
CA LYS A 39 12.13 17.33 -14.26
C LYS A 39 11.07 16.60 -15.10
N SER A 40 10.67 15.38 -14.73
CA SER A 40 9.84 14.53 -15.60
C SER A 40 8.60 13.95 -14.91
N ILE A 41 8.03 14.64 -13.91
CA ILE A 41 6.69 14.27 -13.42
C ILE A 41 5.66 14.88 -14.39
N PRO A 42 4.95 14.09 -15.21
CA PRO A 42 3.86 14.62 -16.01
C PRO A 42 2.84 15.24 -15.06
N LYS A 43 2.45 16.47 -15.34
CA LYS A 43 1.42 17.19 -14.60
C LYS A 43 0.07 16.50 -14.84
N PHE A 44 -0.23 15.48 -14.04
CA PHE A 44 -1.54 14.85 -13.99
C PHE A 44 -2.52 15.83 -13.33
N PHE A 45 -2.99 16.79 -14.11
CA PHE A 45 -4.01 17.75 -13.70
C PHE A 45 -5.40 17.23 -14.03
N ILE A 46 -5.77 16.11 -13.45
CA ILE A 46 -7.19 15.81 -13.27
C ILE A 46 -7.50 16.25 -11.85
N LYS A 47 -8.23 17.36 -11.71
CA LYS A 47 -8.79 17.75 -10.43
C LYS A 47 -9.81 16.68 -10.04
N SER A 48 -9.68 16.10 -8.84
CA SER A 48 -10.62 15.09 -8.33
C SER A 48 -12.08 15.56 -8.41
N SER A 49 -12.33 16.88 -8.26
CA SER A 49 -13.64 17.51 -8.42
C SER A 49 -14.27 17.37 -9.81
N ASP A 50 -13.47 17.11 -10.85
CA ASP A 50 -13.91 17.13 -12.24
C ASP A 50 -14.27 15.72 -12.73
N VAL A 51 -14.01 14.70 -11.91
CA VAL A 51 -14.38 13.31 -12.21
C VAL A 51 -15.75 13.01 -11.62
N VAL A 52 -16.77 13.00 -12.48
CA VAL A 52 -18.12 12.54 -12.11
C VAL A 52 -18.10 11.02 -12.04
N PHE A 53 -17.71 10.47 -10.88
CA PHE A 53 -17.86 9.04 -10.59
C PHE A 53 -19.32 8.74 -10.24
N ASN A 54 -19.99 7.94 -11.07
CA ASN A 54 -21.29 7.39 -10.72
C ASN A 54 -21.10 6.32 -9.63
N LYS A 55 -21.22 6.77 -8.37
CA LYS A 55 -20.71 6.13 -7.15
C LYS A 55 -21.49 4.87 -6.72
N GLU A 56 -22.70 4.67 -7.21
CA GLU A 56 -23.68 3.87 -6.45
C GLU A 56 -23.70 2.36 -6.73
N ASN A 57 -23.01 1.83 -7.75
CA ASN A 57 -23.16 0.40 -8.12
C ASN A 57 -21.89 -0.32 -8.58
N VAL A 58 -20.70 0.19 -8.26
CA VAL A 58 -19.46 -0.51 -8.63
C VAL A 58 -19.29 -1.76 -7.77
N LYS A 59 -19.26 -2.93 -8.42
CA LYS A 59 -18.95 -4.22 -7.78
C LYS A 59 -17.67 -4.78 -8.38
N ILE A 60 -16.80 -5.30 -7.52
CA ILE A 60 -15.57 -5.98 -7.91
C ILE A 60 -15.77 -7.49 -7.83
N LYS A 61 -15.23 -8.23 -8.80
CA LYS A 61 -15.21 -9.69 -8.81
C LYS A 61 -13.95 -10.18 -8.10
N VAL A 62 -14.13 -10.74 -6.92
CA VAL A 62 -13.03 -11.25 -6.09
C VAL A 62 -13.03 -12.77 -6.15
N TYR A 63 -11.91 -13.36 -6.53
CA TYR A 63 -11.71 -14.80 -6.41
C TYR A 63 -11.35 -15.15 -4.95
N ILE A 64 -12.29 -15.81 -4.27
CA ILE A 64 -12.15 -16.25 -2.88
C ILE A 64 -11.51 -17.64 -2.88
N THR A 65 -10.21 -17.69 -2.60
CA THR A 65 -9.39 -18.90 -2.71
C THR A 65 -9.90 -20.05 -1.84
N LYS A 66 -10.30 -19.75 -0.60
CA LYS A 66 -10.83 -20.74 0.36
C LYS A 66 -12.12 -21.43 -0.11
N GLU A 67 -12.88 -20.78 -0.99
CA GLU A 67 -14.16 -21.27 -1.51
C GLU A 67 -14.08 -21.68 -2.99
N ASN A 68 -12.92 -21.49 -3.64
CA ASN A 68 -12.69 -21.75 -5.06
C ASN A 68 -13.78 -21.12 -5.95
N LYS A 69 -14.20 -19.88 -5.63
CA LYS A 69 -15.29 -19.19 -6.33
C LYS A 69 -15.08 -17.70 -6.46
N VAL A 70 -15.67 -17.11 -7.49
CA VAL A 70 -15.73 -15.65 -7.68
C VAL A 70 -16.96 -15.10 -6.97
N GLN A 71 -16.77 -14.06 -6.16
CA GLN A 71 -17.84 -13.31 -5.52
C GLN A 71 -17.87 -11.87 -6.04
N GLU A 72 -19.07 -11.35 -6.30
CA GLU A 72 -19.26 -9.93 -6.59
C GLU A 72 -19.52 -9.16 -5.30
N ILE A 73 -18.62 -8.26 -4.96
CA ILE A 73 -18.63 -7.50 -3.71
C ILE A 73 -18.76 -6.01 -4.05
N PRO A 74 -19.63 -5.23 -3.36
CA PRO A 74 -19.62 -3.78 -3.48
C PRO A 74 -18.22 -3.23 -3.25
N LEU A 75 -17.74 -2.34 -4.12
CA LEU A 75 -16.35 -1.89 -4.10
C LEU A 75 -15.94 -1.38 -2.71
N GLU A 76 -16.75 -0.53 -2.09
CA GLU A 76 -16.43 0.03 -0.76
C GLU A 76 -16.40 -1.03 0.36
N GLU A 77 -17.19 -2.09 0.26
CA GLU A 77 -17.13 -3.21 1.20
C GLU A 77 -15.85 -4.04 0.99
N TYR A 78 -15.44 -4.22 -0.26
CA TYR A 78 -14.14 -4.82 -0.59
C TYR A 78 -12.98 -3.99 0.00
N ILE A 79 -13.01 -2.66 -0.15
CA ILE A 79 -11.97 -1.78 0.40
C ILE A 79 -11.91 -1.88 1.93
N LYS A 80 -13.05 -1.90 2.64
CA LYS A 80 -13.07 -2.12 4.10
C LYS A 80 -12.39 -3.44 4.48
N GLY A 81 -12.67 -4.51 3.76
CA GLY A 81 -12.05 -5.82 3.98
C GLY A 81 -10.54 -5.83 3.72
N VAL A 82 -10.07 -5.13 2.68
CA VAL A 82 -8.64 -5.00 2.37
C VAL A 82 -7.91 -4.19 3.44
N VAL A 83 -8.42 -3.01 3.81
CA VAL A 83 -7.79 -2.16 4.85
C VAL A 83 -7.74 -2.92 6.18
N ALA A 84 -8.80 -3.66 6.54
CA ALA A 84 -8.80 -4.47 7.76
C ALA A 84 -7.83 -5.66 7.75
N SER A 85 -7.32 -6.04 6.57
CA SER A 85 -6.44 -7.21 6.40
C SER A 85 -4.97 -6.85 6.19
N GLU A 86 -4.69 -5.72 5.54
CA GLU A 86 -3.32 -5.31 5.17
C GLU A 86 -2.62 -4.46 6.23
N VAL A 87 -3.38 -3.70 7.03
CA VAL A 87 -2.80 -2.78 8.04
C VAL A 87 -3.45 -2.94 9.42
N PRO A 88 -2.70 -2.72 10.52
CA PRO A 88 -3.27 -2.73 11.87
C PRO A 88 -4.33 -1.64 12.05
N ALA A 89 -5.47 -1.98 12.65
CA ALA A 89 -6.56 -1.04 12.91
C ALA A 89 -6.16 0.09 13.90
N GLU A 90 -5.12 -0.16 14.68
CA GLU A 90 -4.52 0.78 15.64
C GLU A 90 -3.82 1.95 14.94
N PHE A 91 -3.44 1.82 13.67
CA PHE A 91 -2.79 2.88 12.90
C PHE A 91 -3.62 4.17 12.88
N SER A 92 -2.97 5.32 12.66
CA SER A 92 -3.67 6.60 12.61
C SER A 92 -4.76 6.61 11.54
N LEU A 93 -5.80 7.42 11.73
CA LEU A 93 -6.89 7.55 10.75
C LEU A 93 -6.34 7.89 9.35
N GLU A 94 -5.35 8.77 9.28
CA GLU A 94 -4.73 9.18 8.01
C GLU A 94 -3.95 8.04 7.34
N ALA A 95 -3.33 7.14 8.11
CA ALA A 95 -2.70 5.95 7.54
C ALA A 95 -3.74 4.98 6.97
N LEU A 96 -4.89 4.80 7.65
CA LEU A 96 -5.99 3.99 7.14
C LEU A 96 -6.61 4.59 5.86
N LYS A 97 -6.73 5.92 5.79
CA LYS A 97 -7.18 6.64 4.59
C LYS A 97 -6.23 6.44 3.41
N ALA A 98 -4.92 6.59 3.65
CA ALA A 98 -3.91 6.35 2.62
C ALA A 98 -4.01 4.93 2.06
N GLN A 99 -4.20 3.93 2.94
CA GLN A 99 -4.41 2.54 2.52
C GLN A 99 -5.72 2.35 1.75
N ALA A 100 -6.80 3.04 2.13
CA ALA A 100 -8.07 2.97 1.41
C ALA A 100 -7.94 3.47 -0.03
N VAL A 101 -7.30 4.62 -0.24
CA VAL A 101 -7.03 5.18 -1.59
C VAL A 101 -6.13 4.24 -2.40
N ALA A 102 -5.06 3.72 -1.79
CA ALA A 102 -4.16 2.78 -2.46
C ALA A 102 -4.89 1.50 -2.87
N ALA A 103 -5.74 0.95 -1.98
CA ALA A 103 -6.52 -0.25 -2.28
C ALA A 103 -7.57 0.00 -3.37
N ARG A 104 -8.24 1.15 -3.35
CA ARG A 104 -9.21 1.50 -4.40
C ARG A 104 -8.55 1.69 -5.75
N THR A 105 -7.40 2.35 -5.78
CA THR A 105 -6.58 2.52 -6.99
C THR A 105 -6.20 1.16 -7.57
N PHE A 106 -5.72 0.24 -6.73
CA PHE A 106 -5.36 -1.11 -7.16
C PHE A 106 -6.57 -1.88 -7.69
N ALA A 107 -7.68 -1.87 -6.96
CA ALA A 107 -8.93 -2.52 -7.35
C ALA A 107 -9.40 -2.06 -8.74
N LEU A 108 -9.50 -0.75 -8.95
CA LEU A 108 -9.95 -0.18 -10.22
C LEU A 108 -8.99 -0.48 -11.38
N ALA A 109 -7.67 -0.49 -11.13
CA ALA A 109 -6.67 -0.88 -12.13
C ALA A 109 -6.78 -2.35 -12.59
N HIS A 110 -7.54 -3.17 -11.86
CA HIS A 110 -7.80 -4.57 -12.21
C HIS A 110 -9.21 -4.82 -12.75
N MET A 111 -10.04 -3.79 -12.83
CA MET A 111 -11.40 -3.87 -13.37
C MET A 111 -11.42 -3.46 -14.84
N GLU A 112 -11.84 -4.37 -15.72
CA GLU A 112 -11.95 -4.10 -17.17
C GLU A 112 -12.89 -2.92 -17.47
N SER A 113 -13.93 -2.70 -16.65
CA SER A 113 -14.86 -1.57 -16.80
C SER A 113 -14.17 -0.21 -16.68
N PHE A 114 -12.99 -0.15 -16.08
CA PHE A 114 -12.16 1.04 -15.93
C PHE A 114 -10.89 0.98 -16.80
N GLY A 115 -10.82 0.07 -17.76
CA GLY A 115 -9.65 -0.13 -18.64
C GLY A 115 -8.50 -0.91 -17.97
N GLY A 116 -8.76 -1.53 -16.83
CA GLY A 116 -7.80 -2.34 -16.09
C GLY A 116 -7.60 -3.76 -16.63
N HIS A 117 -6.71 -4.51 -15.97
CA HIS A 117 -6.40 -5.89 -16.31
C HIS A 117 -6.78 -6.85 -15.19
N LYS A 118 -7.63 -7.83 -15.51
CA LYS A 118 -8.04 -8.88 -14.56
C LYS A 118 -6.88 -9.66 -13.97
N TYR A 119 -7.14 -10.23 -12.81
CA TYR A 119 -6.29 -11.23 -12.18
C TYR A 119 -5.97 -12.36 -13.16
N LYS A 120 -4.68 -12.71 -13.24
CA LYS A 120 -4.13 -13.66 -14.22
C LYS A 120 -4.47 -15.11 -13.88
N SER A 121 -5.76 -15.41 -13.90
CA SER A 121 -6.32 -16.75 -13.80
C SER A 121 -7.54 -16.84 -14.71
N ASN A 122 -7.81 -18.01 -15.29
CA ASN A 122 -8.99 -18.24 -16.13
C ASN A 122 -10.31 -18.22 -15.32
N THR A 123 -10.33 -17.61 -14.13
CA THR A 123 -11.48 -17.52 -13.23
C THR A 123 -12.45 -16.41 -13.62
N GLY A 124 -11.98 -15.39 -14.35
CA GLY A 124 -12.77 -14.21 -14.70
C GLY A 124 -12.93 -13.19 -13.57
N ALA A 125 -12.17 -13.31 -12.47
CA ALA A 125 -12.12 -12.34 -11.39
C ALA A 125 -11.25 -11.12 -11.74
N ASP A 126 -11.59 -9.98 -11.14
CA ASP A 126 -10.76 -8.77 -11.22
C ASP A 126 -9.52 -8.95 -10.32
N VAL A 127 -9.69 -9.47 -9.10
CA VAL A 127 -8.62 -9.66 -8.10
C VAL A 127 -8.77 -11.00 -7.35
N SER A 128 -7.70 -11.47 -6.70
CA SER A 128 -7.76 -12.57 -5.71
C SER A 128 -7.71 -12.03 -4.27
N ASP A 129 -8.17 -12.82 -3.30
CA ASP A 129 -8.17 -12.51 -1.86
C ASP A 129 -6.81 -12.72 -1.14
N THR A 130 -5.72 -12.84 -1.90
CA THR A 130 -4.39 -13.20 -1.42
C THR A 130 -3.37 -12.11 -1.74
N THR A 131 -2.15 -12.28 -1.23
CA THR A 131 -1.00 -11.39 -1.48
C THR A 131 -0.56 -11.30 -2.95
N GLN A 132 -1.10 -12.15 -3.84
CA GLN A 132 -0.90 -11.99 -5.30
C GLN A 132 -1.61 -10.75 -5.83
N CYS A 133 -2.69 -10.34 -5.16
CA CYS A 133 -3.40 -9.10 -5.39
C CYS A 133 -3.39 -8.31 -4.07
N GLN A 134 -4.48 -8.39 -3.29
CA GLN A 134 -4.59 -7.79 -1.98
C GLN A 134 -5.27 -8.78 -1.05
N VAL A 135 -4.78 -8.87 0.19
CA VAL A 135 -5.40 -9.70 1.21
C VAL A 135 -6.78 -9.13 1.53
N PHE A 136 -7.79 -9.96 1.40
CA PHE A 136 -9.18 -9.58 1.67
C PHE A 136 -9.80 -10.50 2.71
N MET A 137 -10.52 -9.90 3.67
CA MET A 137 -11.31 -10.61 4.67
C MET A 137 -12.63 -9.87 4.86
N ASN A 138 -13.76 -10.60 4.80
CA ASN A 138 -15.07 -10.02 5.13
C ASN A 138 -15.14 -9.67 6.63
N LYS A 139 -16.13 -8.84 6.99
CA LYS A 139 -16.34 -8.39 8.37
C LYS A 139 -16.46 -9.55 9.35
N GLU A 140 -17.25 -10.56 9.01
CA GLU A 140 -17.56 -11.70 9.88
C GLU A 140 -16.29 -12.51 10.22
N ASP A 141 -15.44 -12.75 9.23
CA ASP A 141 -14.17 -13.45 9.40
C ASP A 141 -13.17 -12.61 10.17
N ARG A 142 -13.09 -11.29 9.89
CA ARG A 142 -12.23 -10.37 10.64
C ARG A 142 -12.61 -10.32 12.12
N PHE A 143 -13.90 -10.31 12.44
CA PHE A 143 -14.42 -10.27 13.80
C PHE A 143 -14.10 -11.50 14.64
N LYS A 144 -13.78 -12.64 14.00
CA LYS A 144 -13.32 -13.86 14.70
C LYS A 144 -11.87 -13.74 15.18
N THR A 145 -11.09 -12.84 14.59
CA THR A 145 -9.65 -12.69 14.87
C THR A 145 -9.32 -11.54 15.82
N TRP A 146 -10.17 -10.51 15.89
CA TRP A 146 -9.99 -9.37 16.79
C TRP A 146 -10.60 -9.62 18.16
N GLU A 147 -10.07 -8.92 19.17
CA GLU A 147 -10.61 -8.93 20.52
C GLU A 147 -12.07 -8.42 20.52
N VAL A 148 -12.97 -9.14 21.22
CA VAL A 148 -14.41 -8.90 21.20
C VAL A 148 -14.78 -7.46 21.63
N ASN A 149 -14.04 -6.89 22.57
CA ASN A 149 -14.23 -5.54 23.08
C ASN A 149 -13.73 -4.43 22.14
N LYS A 150 -12.86 -4.73 21.17
CA LYS A 150 -12.26 -3.73 20.26
C LYS A 150 -12.76 -3.82 18.82
N ARG A 151 -13.25 -5.00 18.39
CA ARG A 151 -13.59 -5.25 16.97
C ARG A 151 -14.58 -4.26 16.36
N GLU A 152 -15.55 -3.78 17.14
CA GLU A 152 -16.53 -2.77 16.67
C GLU A 152 -15.88 -1.40 16.48
N GLU A 153 -15.03 -0.99 17.43
CA GLU A 153 -14.27 0.26 17.34
C GLU A 153 -13.35 0.25 16.11
N TYR A 154 -12.62 -0.86 15.91
CA TYR A 154 -11.72 -1.04 14.78
C TYR A 154 -12.47 -0.99 13.45
N TRP A 155 -13.58 -1.71 13.34
CA TRP A 155 -14.40 -1.69 12.14
C TRP A 155 -15.00 -0.32 11.86
N SER A 156 -15.45 0.39 12.90
CA SER A 156 -15.98 1.75 12.77
C SER A 156 -14.91 2.71 12.27
N LYS A 157 -13.69 2.65 12.83
CA LYS A 157 -12.57 3.50 12.42
C LYS A 157 -12.13 3.25 10.98
N ILE A 158 -12.05 1.98 10.56
CA ILE A 158 -11.74 1.61 9.18
C ILE A 158 -12.87 2.04 8.24
N SER A 159 -14.13 1.77 8.60
CA SER A 159 -15.29 2.20 7.79
C SER A 159 -15.28 3.70 7.57
N LYS A 160 -15.01 4.48 8.62
CA LYS A 160 -14.86 5.93 8.56
C LYS A 160 -13.74 6.34 7.60
N ALA A 161 -12.56 5.71 7.67
CA ALA A 161 -11.44 6.03 6.77
C ALA A 161 -11.79 5.77 5.29
N VAL A 162 -12.46 4.66 5.02
CA VAL A 162 -12.91 4.29 3.66
C VAL A 162 -13.99 5.24 3.15
N GLU A 163 -14.97 5.59 3.99
CA GLU A 163 -16.07 6.50 3.65
C GLU A 163 -15.58 7.93 3.40
N GLU A 164 -14.67 8.45 4.25
CA GLU A 164 -14.08 9.79 4.09
C GLU A 164 -13.18 9.92 2.85
N THR A 165 -12.73 8.80 2.27
CA THR A 165 -11.94 8.75 1.02
C THR A 165 -12.71 8.12 -0.13
N SER A 166 -14.03 7.98 -0.01
CA SER A 166 -14.80 7.24 -1.01
C SER A 166 -14.82 7.98 -2.35
N GLY A 167 -14.35 7.31 -3.40
CA GLY A 167 -14.20 7.88 -4.75
C GLY A 167 -12.83 8.50 -5.03
N GLU A 168 -11.92 8.51 -4.05
CA GLU A 168 -10.50 8.88 -4.23
C GLU A 168 -9.62 7.69 -4.58
#